data_AF-A0A4P6YWM2-F1
#
_entry.id   AF-A0A4P6YWM2-F1
#
_cell.length_a   1.000
_cell.length_b   1.000
_cell.length_c   1.000
_cell.angle_alpha   90.00
_cell.angle_beta   90.00
_cell.angle_gamma   90.00
#
_symmetry.space_group_name_H-M   'P 1'
#
loop_
_entity.id
_entity.type
_entity.pdbx_description
1 polymer ?
#
loop_
_entity_poly.entity_id
_entity_poly.type
_entity_poly.pdbx_seq_one_letter_code
_entity_poly.pdbx_strand_id
1 'polypeptide(L)'
;MLKTLYPWRGIMLTEQIEAVLASTNPVSDDLLAQMLANIGNPNPKLRDEVIFNAWGELISNNRLTDEQLHALFLQIYQDQRLFIGIGGEESDAVFTRSFTALLLMLLVYRHFENPWLNDSEAELLAEMALDYLNQETDKRGFVTDKGWAHAFAHGSDFLASVVALPSFDEQKVGRALAALDRALLEFGPFTAGEEGRLDNILIKLMGEDWLLEDELLQWLDGLLEQVQGDFTKEEAISAFLRSFVFKTDFEGLASQEFNQRVNAFLEDRYKRTGGL
;
A
#
# COMPACT_ATOMS: atom_id res chain seq x y z
N MET A 1 16.60 -27.76 -17.19
CA MET A 1 17.88 -27.07 -16.92
C MET A 1 17.86 -25.75 -17.67
N LEU A 2 17.13 -24.75 -17.15
CA LEU A 2 17.05 -23.40 -17.70
C LEU A 2 17.62 -22.46 -16.63
N LYS A 3 18.95 -22.46 -16.48
CA LYS A 3 19.66 -21.47 -15.69
C LYS A 3 20.16 -20.38 -16.66
N THR A 4 19.78 -19.15 -16.34
CA THR A 4 20.49 -17.89 -16.64
C THR A 4 20.69 -17.52 -18.12
N LEU A 5 19.74 -16.78 -18.69
CA LEU A 5 19.95 -15.98 -19.91
C LEU A 5 19.96 -14.46 -19.69
N TYR A 6 19.89 -13.95 -18.45
CA TYR A 6 19.63 -12.52 -18.21
C TYR A 6 20.47 -11.74 -17.17
N PRO A 7 21.75 -12.06 -16.84
CA PRO A 7 22.55 -11.11 -16.05
C PRO A 7 22.82 -9.79 -16.80
N TRP A 8 23.08 -9.88 -18.11
CA TRP A 8 23.56 -8.75 -18.91
C TRP A 8 22.49 -7.67 -19.18
N ARG A 9 21.21 -8.04 -19.36
CA ARG A 9 20.14 -7.05 -19.57
C ARG A 9 19.84 -6.25 -18.30
N GLY A 10 19.93 -6.87 -17.12
CA GLY A 10 19.73 -6.18 -15.84
C GLY A 10 20.83 -5.15 -15.56
N ILE A 11 22.09 -5.50 -15.84
CA ILE A 11 23.22 -4.57 -15.70
C ILE A 11 23.06 -3.36 -16.62
N MET A 12 22.68 -3.58 -17.89
CA MET A 12 22.43 -2.50 -18.83
C MET A 12 21.29 -1.57 -18.37
N LEU A 13 20.21 -2.11 -17.80
CA LEU A 13 19.10 -1.30 -17.29
C LEU A 13 19.52 -0.47 -16.06
N THR A 14 20.25 -1.06 -15.11
CA THR A 14 20.77 -0.34 -13.94
C THR A 14 21.66 0.82 -14.36
N GLU A 15 22.62 0.59 -15.27
CA GLU A 15 23.52 1.65 -15.76
C GLU A 15 22.74 2.78 -16.47
N GLN A 16 21.70 2.45 -17.24
CA GLN A 16 20.84 3.45 -17.88
C GLN A 16 20.07 4.30 -16.85
N ILE A 17 19.50 3.66 -15.83
CA ILE A 17 18.79 4.35 -14.75
C ILE A 17 19.75 5.28 -14.00
N GLU A 18 20.91 4.77 -13.57
CA GLU A 18 21.93 5.55 -12.85
C GLU A 18 22.40 6.75 -13.68
N ALA A 19 22.64 6.58 -14.98
CA ALA A 19 23.04 7.67 -15.87
C ALA A 19 21.96 8.75 -16.00
N VAL A 20 20.68 8.37 -16.07
CA VAL A 20 19.56 9.33 -16.14
C VAL A 20 19.37 10.07 -14.83
N LEU A 21 19.49 9.39 -13.68
CA LEU A 21 19.40 10.01 -12.36
C LEU A 21 20.56 10.99 -12.12
N ALA A 22 21.77 10.68 -12.60
CA ALA A 22 22.95 11.54 -12.48
C ALA A 22 22.97 12.74 -13.46
N SER A 23 21.95 12.88 -14.31
CA SER A 23 21.87 13.95 -15.31
C SER A 23 20.54 14.70 -15.23
N THR A 24 20.45 15.83 -15.94
CA THR A 24 19.19 16.59 -16.13
C THR A 24 18.53 16.29 -17.47
N ASN A 25 18.99 15.24 -18.17
CA ASN A 25 18.44 14.90 -19.49
C ASN A 25 16.99 14.42 -19.34
N PRO A 26 16.14 14.66 -20.36
CA PRO A 26 14.81 14.06 -20.42
C PRO A 26 14.88 12.54 -20.31
N VAL A 27 13.96 11.95 -19.55
CA VAL A 27 13.83 10.50 -19.44
C VAL A 27 13.13 10.00 -20.69
N SER A 28 13.69 9.01 -21.37
CA SER A 28 13.08 8.42 -22.56
C SER A 28 11.93 7.48 -22.20
N ASP A 29 10.89 7.45 -23.03
CA ASP A 29 9.75 6.52 -22.87
C ASP A 29 10.17 5.05 -22.89
N ASP A 30 11.20 4.70 -23.65
CA ASP A 30 11.75 3.34 -23.67
C ASP A 30 12.32 2.92 -22.31
N LEU A 31 13.03 3.82 -21.62
CA LEU A 31 13.53 3.56 -20.28
C LEU A 31 12.39 3.40 -19.28
N LEU A 32 11.37 4.26 -19.34
CA LEU A 32 10.17 4.15 -18.49
C LEU A 32 9.45 2.81 -18.71
N ALA A 33 9.30 2.39 -19.97
CA ALA A 33 8.70 1.11 -20.32
C ALA A 33 9.53 -0.08 -19.81
N GLN A 34 10.87 -0.02 -19.90
CA GLN A 34 11.76 -1.04 -19.35
C GLN A 34 11.69 -1.10 -17.82
N MET A 35 11.62 0.04 -17.14
CA MET A 35 11.42 0.13 -15.69
C MET A 35 10.09 -0.51 -15.28
N LEU A 36 8.99 -0.16 -15.96
CA LEU A 36 7.67 -0.73 -15.69
C LEU A 36 7.62 -2.24 -15.97
N ALA A 37 8.26 -2.71 -17.04
CA ALA A 37 8.36 -4.14 -17.35
C ALA A 37 9.11 -4.94 -16.27
N ASN A 38 9.96 -4.28 -15.48
CA ASN A 38 10.73 -4.88 -14.40
C ASN A 38 10.25 -4.49 -13.00
N ILE A 39 9.09 -3.82 -12.87
CA ILE A 39 8.57 -3.34 -11.58
C ILE A 39 8.35 -4.46 -10.56
N GLY A 40 8.08 -5.69 -11.02
CA GLY A 40 7.91 -6.88 -10.20
C GLY A 40 9.06 -7.88 -10.30
N ASN A 41 10.28 -7.44 -10.64
CA ASN A 41 11.40 -8.35 -10.83
C ASN A 41 11.70 -9.15 -9.54
N PRO A 42 11.88 -10.49 -9.59
CA PRO A 42 12.22 -11.28 -8.41
C PRO A 42 13.56 -10.93 -7.75
N ASN A 43 14.46 -10.22 -8.46
CA ASN A 43 15.70 -9.71 -7.88
C ASN A 43 15.42 -8.41 -7.09
N PRO A 44 15.48 -8.44 -5.74
CA PRO A 44 15.15 -7.27 -4.92
C PRO A 44 16.13 -6.11 -5.11
N LYS A 45 17.38 -6.38 -5.50
CA LYS A 45 18.32 -5.30 -5.78
C LYS A 45 17.90 -4.48 -7.00
N LEU A 46 17.42 -5.15 -8.04
CA LEU A 46 16.94 -4.45 -9.24
C LEU A 46 15.58 -3.79 -8.97
N ARG A 47 14.68 -4.48 -8.27
CA ARG A 47 13.32 -4.02 -8.03
C ARG A 47 13.25 -2.87 -7.02
N ASP A 48 13.76 -3.09 -5.82
CA ASP A 48 13.63 -2.18 -4.67
C ASP A 48 14.68 -1.07 -4.74
N GLU A 49 15.97 -1.46 -4.83
CA GLU A 49 17.08 -0.50 -4.70
C GLU A 49 17.29 0.36 -5.95
N VAL A 50 16.95 -0.16 -7.14
CA VAL A 50 17.16 0.53 -8.42
C VAL A 50 15.85 1.07 -8.99
N ILE A 51 14.91 0.20 -9.37
CA ILE A 51 13.71 0.62 -10.12
C ILE A 51 12.77 1.45 -9.26
N PHE A 52 12.39 0.97 -8.08
CA PHE A 52 11.45 1.70 -7.23
C PHE A 52 12.03 3.02 -6.72
N ASN A 53 13.29 3.03 -6.28
CA ASN A 53 13.99 4.26 -5.92
C ASN A 53 14.07 5.25 -7.10
N ALA A 54 14.32 4.77 -8.32
CA ALA A 54 14.31 5.63 -9.50
C ALA A 54 12.93 6.19 -9.80
N TRP A 55 11.85 5.43 -9.64
CA TRP A 55 10.49 5.98 -9.73
C TRP A 55 10.26 7.10 -8.70
N GLY A 56 10.63 6.86 -7.44
CA GLY A 56 10.52 7.86 -6.38
C GLY A 56 11.30 9.14 -6.69
N GLU A 57 12.56 9.02 -7.12
CA GLU A 57 13.42 10.16 -7.46
C GLU A 57 12.89 10.91 -8.69
N LEU A 58 12.52 10.21 -9.75
CA LEU A 58 12.07 10.86 -10.98
C LEU A 58 10.72 11.57 -10.80
N ILE A 59 9.77 10.95 -10.10
CA ILE A 59 8.43 11.51 -9.90
C ILE A 59 8.49 12.69 -8.92
N SER A 60 9.14 12.53 -7.76
CA SER A 60 9.22 13.60 -6.75
C SER A 60 10.01 14.83 -7.21
N ASN A 61 10.99 14.65 -8.10
CA ASN A 61 11.73 15.75 -8.70
C ASN A 61 11.12 16.27 -10.02
N ASN A 62 9.86 15.94 -10.34
CA ASN A 62 9.16 16.42 -11.53
C ASN A 62 9.92 16.15 -12.85
N ARG A 63 10.60 15.02 -12.95
CA ARG A 63 11.43 14.64 -14.12
C ARG A 63 10.62 14.02 -15.27
N LEU A 64 9.35 13.68 -15.04
CA LEU A 64 8.42 13.14 -16.04
C LEU A 64 7.44 14.21 -16.48
N THR A 65 7.11 14.23 -17.77
CA THR A 65 6.06 15.11 -18.31
C THR A 65 4.68 14.55 -17.98
N ASP A 66 3.65 15.39 -18.03
CA ASP A 66 2.27 14.97 -17.78
C ASP A 66 1.81 13.91 -18.82
N GLU A 67 2.29 13.98 -20.06
CA GLU A 67 2.04 12.94 -21.07
C GLU A 67 2.68 11.60 -20.70
N GLN A 68 3.87 11.60 -20.10
CA GLN A 68 4.53 10.37 -19.63
C GLN A 68 3.81 9.76 -18.43
N LEU A 69 3.36 10.60 -17.49
CA LEU A 69 2.55 10.16 -16.34
C LEU A 69 1.22 9.56 -16.81
N HIS A 70 0.56 10.22 -17.77
CA HIS A 70 -0.69 9.76 -18.36
C HIS A 70 -0.53 8.43 -19.09
N ALA A 71 0.48 8.31 -19.96
CA ALA A 71 0.79 7.08 -20.67
C ALA A 71 1.11 5.93 -19.71
N LEU A 72 1.88 6.19 -18.65
CA LEU A 72 2.22 5.23 -17.60
C LEU A 72 0.96 4.73 -16.87
N PHE A 73 0.08 5.63 -16.43
CA PHE A 73 -1.18 5.28 -15.79
C PHE A 73 -2.07 4.43 -16.70
N LEU A 74 -2.29 4.86 -17.94
CA LEU A 74 -3.08 4.12 -18.91
C LEU A 74 -2.52 2.72 -19.16
N GLN A 75 -1.19 2.60 -19.27
CA GLN A 75 -0.55 1.31 -19.46
C GLN A 75 -0.76 0.39 -18.24
N ILE A 76 -0.60 0.90 -17.01
CA ILE A 76 -0.85 0.13 -15.77
C ILE A 76 -2.28 -0.39 -15.73
N TYR A 77 -3.24 0.47 -16.05
CA TYR A 77 -4.66 0.13 -16.07
C TYR A 77 -4.99 -0.91 -17.15
N GLN A 78 -4.54 -0.70 -18.39
CA GLN A 78 -4.81 -1.61 -19.51
C GLN A 78 -4.17 -3.00 -19.33
N ASP A 79 -2.95 -3.03 -18.80
CA ASP A 79 -2.22 -4.28 -18.52
C ASP A 79 -2.78 -5.03 -17.29
N GLN A 80 -3.73 -4.44 -16.55
CA GLN A 80 -4.30 -4.99 -15.30
C GLN A 80 -3.21 -5.38 -14.28
N ARG A 81 -2.11 -4.61 -14.23
CA ARG A 81 -0.91 -4.94 -13.42
C ARG A 81 -1.20 -5.07 -11.93
N LEU A 82 -2.15 -4.29 -11.45
CA LEU A 82 -2.58 -4.27 -10.06
C LEU A 82 -3.31 -5.57 -9.65
N PHE A 83 -3.92 -6.29 -10.60
CA PHE A 83 -4.73 -7.48 -10.32
C PHE A 83 -4.07 -8.78 -10.78
N ILE A 84 -2.83 -8.71 -11.27
CA ILE A 84 -2.17 -9.85 -11.89
C ILE A 84 -1.94 -11.00 -10.89
N GLY A 85 -2.48 -12.17 -11.24
CA GLY A 85 -2.33 -13.40 -10.46
C GLY A 85 -3.15 -13.46 -9.16
N ILE A 86 -4.01 -12.47 -8.87
CA ILE A 86 -4.93 -12.54 -7.73
C ILE A 86 -5.91 -13.71 -7.92
N GLY A 87 -6.19 -14.45 -6.85
CA GLY A 87 -7.04 -15.65 -6.86
C GLY A 87 -6.38 -16.89 -7.48
N GLY A 88 -5.15 -16.77 -7.97
CA GLY A 88 -4.34 -17.89 -8.45
C GLY A 88 -3.49 -18.52 -7.35
N GLU A 89 -2.62 -19.45 -7.76
CA GLU A 89 -1.59 -20.00 -6.87
C GLU A 89 -0.56 -18.94 -6.48
N GLU A 90 0.02 -19.10 -5.29
CA GLU A 90 1.11 -18.27 -4.81
C GLU A 90 2.26 -18.21 -5.84
N SER A 91 2.63 -17.00 -6.28
CA SER A 91 3.62 -16.80 -7.34
C SER A 91 4.35 -15.46 -7.20
N ASP A 92 5.37 -15.25 -8.03
CA ASP A 92 6.14 -13.99 -8.08
C ASP A 92 5.32 -12.83 -8.69
N ALA A 93 4.10 -13.08 -9.16
CA ALA A 93 3.17 -12.04 -9.59
C ALA A 93 2.90 -11.01 -8.48
N VAL A 94 3.04 -11.40 -7.20
CA VAL A 94 2.88 -10.50 -6.06
C VAL A 94 3.78 -9.27 -6.15
N PHE A 95 5.02 -9.43 -6.60
CA PHE A 95 5.96 -8.32 -6.70
C PHE A 95 5.49 -7.31 -7.74
N THR A 96 4.86 -7.78 -8.83
CA THR A 96 4.33 -6.87 -9.86
C THR A 96 3.19 -6.05 -9.32
N ARG A 97 2.13 -6.67 -8.77
CA ARG A 97 0.97 -5.92 -8.28
C ARG A 97 1.29 -5.04 -7.07
N SER A 98 2.12 -5.55 -6.16
CA SER A 98 2.51 -4.82 -4.95
C SER A 98 3.34 -3.58 -5.26
N PHE A 99 4.35 -3.66 -6.13
CA PHE A 99 5.13 -2.48 -6.51
C PHE A 99 4.38 -1.57 -7.49
N THR A 100 3.41 -2.10 -8.23
CA THR A 100 2.47 -1.27 -9.01
C THR A 100 1.61 -0.42 -8.07
N ALA A 101 1.12 -0.96 -6.95
CA ALA A 101 0.40 -0.18 -5.95
C ALA A 101 1.25 0.98 -5.40
N LEU A 102 2.52 0.75 -5.08
CA LEU A 102 3.44 1.83 -4.67
C LEU A 102 3.68 2.86 -5.78
N LEU A 103 3.83 2.43 -7.02
CA LEU A 103 3.99 3.37 -8.13
C LEU A 103 2.73 4.23 -8.30
N LEU A 104 1.53 3.64 -8.21
CA LEU A 104 0.28 4.39 -8.25
C LEU A 104 0.17 5.38 -7.09
N MET A 105 0.59 5.02 -5.87
CA MET A 105 0.70 5.95 -4.75
C MET A 105 1.60 7.16 -5.09
N LEU A 106 2.78 6.94 -5.68
CA LEU A 106 3.65 8.05 -6.11
C LEU A 106 2.98 8.95 -7.17
N LEU A 107 2.24 8.34 -8.10
CA LEU A 107 1.49 9.07 -9.12
C LEU A 107 0.37 9.93 -8.51
N VAL A 108 -0.28 9.46 -7.44
CA VAL A 108 -1.29 10.22 -6.68
C VAL A 108 -0.64 11.44 -6.01
N TYR A 109 0.50 11.26 -5.32
CA TYR A 109 1.21 12.38 -4.72
C TYR A 109 1.65 13.41 -5.76
N ARG A 110 2.15 12.96 -6.91
CA ARG A 110 2.49 13.85 -8.02
C ARG A 110 1.27 14.58 -8.59
N HIS A 111 0.09 13.96 -8.57
CA HIS A 111 -1.16 14.63 -8.96
C HIS A 111 -1.53 15.77 -7.98
N PHE A 112 -1.39 15.54 -6.67
CA PHE A 112 -1.65 16.59 -5.69
C PHE A 112 -0.67 17.77 -5.78
N GLU A 113 0.60 17.51 -6.11
CA GLU A 113 1.59 18.57 -6.32
C GLU A 113 1.33 19.38 -7.60
N ASN A 114 1.01 18.70 -8.70
CA ASN A 114 0.69 19.33 -9.97
C ASN A 114 -0.32 18.46 -10.76
N PRO A 115 -1.60 18.86 -10.82
CA PRO A 115 -2.66 18.02 -11.41
C PRO A 115 -2.43 17.67 -12.88
N TRP A 116 -2.48 16.37 -13.19
CA TRP A 116 -2.32 15.82 -14.55
C TRP A 116 -3.42 14.80 -14.94
N LEU A 117 -4.28 14.42 -14.00
CA LEU A 117 -5.45 13.55 -14.22
C LEU A 117 -6.70 14.42 -14.34
N ASN A 118 -7.68 13.97 -15.11
CA ASN A 118 -9.03 14.54 -15.02
C ASN A 118 -9.88 13.82 -13.95
N ASP A 119 -11.04 14.39 -13.60
CA ASP A 119 -11.92 13.87 -12.54
C ASP A 119 -12.31 12.40 -12.74
N SER A 120 -12.56 11.96 -13.97
CA SER A 120 -12.94 10.57 -14.26
C SER A 120 -11.76 9.60 -14.09
N GLU A 121 -10.53 10.06 -14.32
CA GLU A 121 -9.33 9.27 -14.11
C GLU A 121 -8.91 9.24 -12.64
N ALA A 122 -9.11 10.34 -11.91
CA ALA A 122 -8.95 10.37 -10.45
C ALA A 122 -9.97 9.44 -9.76
N GLU A 123 -11.22 9.41 -10.23
CA GLU A 123 -12.22 8.45 -9.76
C GLU A 123 -11.79 7.01 -10.05
N LEU A 124 -11.31 6.73 -11.26
CA LEU A 124 -10.80 5.41 -11.61
C LEU A 124 -9.63 4.97 -10.71
N LEU A 125 -8.73 5.90 -10.37
CA LEU A 125 -7.60 5.65 -9.48
C LEU A 125 -8.07 5.26 -8.07
N ALA A 126 -9.08 5.95 -7.53
CA ALA A 126 -9.68 5.64 -6.23
C ALA A 126 -10.34 4.26 -6.23
N GLU A 127 -11.10 3.95 -7.28
CA GLU A 127 -11.73 2.63 -7.48
C GLU A 127 -10.70 1.50 -7.55
N MET A 128 -9.61 1.70 -8.29
CA MET A 128 -8.52 0.73 -8.37
C MET A 128 -7.88 0.44 -7.01
N ALA A 129 -7.70 1.46 -6.15
CA ALA A 129 -7.10 1.28 -4.84
C ALA A 129 -7.99 0.46 -3.90
N LEU A 130 -9.30 0.78 -3.88
CA LEU A 130 -10.31 0.04 -3.11
C LEU A 130 -10.41 -1.42 -3.57
N ASP A 131 -10.52 -1.61 -4.89
CA ASP A 131 -10.66 -2.94 -5.48
C ASP A 131 -9.42 -3.81 -5.26
N TYR A 132 -8.22 -3.23 -5.32
CA TYR A 132 -6.98 -3.97 -5.09
C TYR A 132 -6.90 -4.50 -3.66
N LEU A 133 -7.03 -3.62 -2.66
CA LEU A 133 -6.89 -4.05 -1.27
C LEU A 133 -7.97 -5.05 -0.87
N ASN A 134 -9.20 -4.87 -1.38
CA ASN A 134 -10.30 -5.78 -1.12
C ASN A 134 -10.11 -7.16 -1.77
N GLN A 135 -9.38 -7.25 -2.89
CA GLN A 135 -9.14 -8.51 -3.60
C GLN A 135 -7.82 -9.20 -3.22
N GLU A 136 -6.87 -8.49 -2.59
CA GLU A 136 -5.56 -9.07 -2.25
C GLU A 136 -5.70 -10.25 -1.28
N THR A 137 -4.81 -11.23 -1.43
CA THR A 137 -4.80 -12.49 -0.65
C THR A 137 -3.39 -12.90 -0.19
N ASP A 138 -2.34 -12.30 -0.75
CA ASP A 138 -0.96 -12.63 -0.48
C ASP A 138 -0.45 -11.85 0.74
N LYS A 139 -0.41 -12.56 1.87
CA LYS A 139 0.04 -12.03 3.15
C LYS A 139 1.56 -12.07 3.36
N ARG A 140 2.34 -12.43 2.34
CA ARG A 140 3.80 -12.55 2.51
C ARG A 140 4.41 -11.17 2.71
N GLY A 141 5.14 -11.03 3.80
CA GLY A 141 5.98 -9.86 4.09
C GLY A 141 7.31 -9.93 3.34
N PHE A 142 8.32 -10.53 3.98
CA PHE A 142 9.63 -10.78 3.36
C PHE A 142 9.70 -12.20 2.78
N VAL A 143 10.07 -12.31 1.50
CA VAL A 143 10.33 -13.59 0.83
C VAL A 143 11.84 -13.80 0.72
N THR A 144 12.34 -14.92 1.28
CA THR A 144 13.76 -15.28 1.23
C THR A 144 14.29 -15.22 -0.21
N ASP A 145 15.46 -14.60 -0.38
CA ASP A 145 16.16 -14.35 -1.65
C ASP A 145 15.44 -13.42 -2.65
N LYS A 146 14.17 -13.04 -2.40
CA LYS A 146 13.37 -12.21 -3.31
C LYS A 146 12.98 -10.85 -2.73
N GLY A 147 13.16 -10.64 -1.43
CA GLY A 147 12.87 -9.38 -0.74
C GLY A 147 11.40 -9.18 -0.39
N TRP A 148 10.97 -7.93 -0.30
CA TRP A 148 9.63 -7.57 0.18
C TRP A 148 8.54 -7.87 -0.85
N ALA A 149 7.53 -8.65 -0.46
CA ALA A 149 6.29 -8.80 -1.20
C ALA A 149 5.28 -7.74 -0.74
N HIS A 150 4.94 -7.67 0.55
CA HIS A 150 4.21 -6.53 1.17
C HIS A 150 2.91 -6.11 0.45
N ALA A 151 2.16 -7.03 -0.12
CA ALA A 151 1.03 -6.69 -0.98
C ALA A 151 -0.07 -5.88 -0.25
N PHE A 152 -0.43 -6.28 0.98
CA PHE A 152 -1.37 -5.54 1.83
C PHE A 152 -0.82 -4.19 2.28
N ALA A 153 0.46 -4.11 2.66
CA ALA A 153 1.08 -2.86 3.06
C ALA A 153 1.13 -1.85 1.91
N HIS A 154 1.52 -2.27 0.70
CA HIS A 154 1.58 -1.40 -0.47
C HIS A 154 0.19 -1.03 -0.97
N GLY A 155 -0.79 -1.93 -0.85
CA GLY A 155 -2.19 -1.64 -1.13
C GLY A 155 -2.79 -0.63 -0.16
N SER A 156 -2.43 -0.73 1.13
CA SER A 156 -2.84 0.25 2.12
C SER A 156 -2.28 1.63 1.82
N ASP A 157 -1.00 1.73 1.49
CA ASP A 157 -0.37 3.00 1.12
C ASP A 157 -1.05 3.63 -0.11
N PHE A 158 -1.38 2.82 -1.12
CA PHE A 158 -2.12 3.29 -2.27
C PHE A 158 -3.54 3.75 -1.90
N LEU A 159 -4.28 2.97 -1.11
CA LEU A 159 -5.61 3.34 -0.66
C LEU A 159 -5.60 4.62 0.18
N ALA A 160 -4.69 4.73 1.15
CA ALA A 160 -4.53 5.94 1.93
C ALA A 160 -4.21 7.16 1.04
N SER A 161 -3.40 7.01 0.00
CA SER A 161 -3.07 8.12 -0.90
C SER A 161 -4.30 8.70 -1.63
N VAL A 162 -5.31 7.88 -1.96
CA VAL A 162 -6.48 8.32 -2.72
C VAL A 162 -7.61 8.93 -1.88
N VAL A 163 -7.56 8.81 -0.54
CA VAL A 163 -8.62 9.31 0.37
C VAL A 163 -8.82 10.83 0.24
N ALA A 164 -7.76 11.58 -0.06
CA ALA A 164 -7.83 13.03 -0.23
C ALA A 164 -8.25 13.46 -1.66
N LEU A 165 -8.53 12.52 -2.57
CA LEU A 165 -8.99 12.89 -3.91
C LEU A 165 -10.40 13.50 -3.81
N PRO A 166 -10.72 14.53 -4.61
CA PRO A 166 -12.07 15.12 -4.64
C PRO A 166 -13.19 14.13 -5.00
N SER A 167 -12.83 13.00 -5.57
CA SER A 167 -13.72 11.92 -5.97
C SER A 167 -14.04 10.94 -4.84
N PHE A 168 -13.41 11.08 -3.67
CA PHE A 168 -13.70 10.26 -2.49
C PHE A 168 -15.05 10.66 -1.87
N ASP A 169 -15.81 9.66 -1.39
CA ASP A 169 -17.17 9.83 -0.87
C ASP A 169 -17.47 8.83 0.25
N GLU A 170 -18.62 8.98 0.93
CA GLU A 170 -19.04 8.10 2.03
C GLU A 170 -19.14 6.61 1.63
N GLN A 171 -19.51 6.30 0.38
CA GLN A 171 -19.56 4.91 -0.08
C GLN A 171 -18.15 4.32 -0.13
N LYS A 172 -17.17 5.10 -0.57
CA LYS A 172 -15.74 4.71 -0.60
C LYS A 172 -15.16 4.61 0.81
N VAL A 173 -15.58 5.44 1.76
CA VAL A 173 -15.24 5.28 3.19
C VAL A 173 -15.67 3.89 3.68
N GLY A 174 -16.94 3.51 3.45
CA GLY A 174 -17.45 2.20 3.84
C GLY A 174 -16.68 1.04 3.20
N ARG A 175 -16.29 1.15 1.92
CA ARG A 175 -15.45 0.15 1.24
C ARG A 175 -14.03 0.10 1.79
N ALA A 176 -13.44 1.23 2.17
CA ALA A 176 -12.11 1.28 2.78
C ALA A 176 -12.10 0.58 4.14
N LEU A 177 -13.11 0.86 4.99
CA LEU A 177 -13.28 0.17 6.27
C LEU A 177 -13.49 -1.34 6.08
N ALA A 178 -14.33 -1.75 5.12
CA ALA A 178 -14.54 -3.16 4.81
C ALA A 178 -13.26 -3.87 4.32
N ALA A 179 -12.46 -3.20 3.48
CA ALA A 179 -11.19 -3.74 3.01
C ALA A 179 -10.17 -3.88 4.16
N LEU A 180 -10.14 -2.91 5.08
CA LEU A 180 -9.31 -2.95 6.28
C LEU A 180 -9.73 -4.08 7.23
N ASP A 181 -11.02 -4.20 7.52
CA ASP A 181 -11.59 -5.27 8.35
C ASP A 181 -11.23 -6.63 7.77
N ARG A 182 -11.41 -6.81 6.45
CA ARG A 182 -11.01 -8.04 5.76
C ARG A 182 -9.52 -8.34 5.94
N ALA A 183 -8.65 -7.36 5.69
CA ALA A 183 -7.21 -7.54 5.83
C ALA A 183 -6.82 -7.99 7.25
N LEU A 184 -7.41 -7.35 8.27
CA LEU A 184 -7.11 -7.64 9.67
C LEU A 184 -7.71 -8.95 10.17
N LEU A 185 -8.96 -9.26 9.80
CA LEU A 185 -9.73 -10.38 10.35
C LEU A 185 -9.53 -11.69 9.59
N GLU A 186 -9.25 -11.65 8.29
CA GLU A 186 -9.08 -12.84 7.45
C GLU A 186 -7.60 -13.18 7.20
N PHE A 187 -6.71 -12.19 7.11
CA PHE A 187 -5.31 -12.40 6.70
C PHE A 187 -4.30 -12.18 7.82
N GLY A 188 -4.65 -11.37 8.82
CA GLY A 188 -3.85 -11.18 10.02
C GLY A 188 -3.64 -12.48 10.83
N PRO A 189 -2.63 -12.54 11.71
CA PRO A 189 -1.59 -11.54 11.93
C PRO A 189 -0.59 -11.48 10.77
N PHE A 190 -0.01 -10.30 10.55
CA PHE A 190 1.12 -10.11 9.66
C PHE A 190 2.44 -10.20 10.44
N THR A 191 3.55 -10.27 9.70
CA THR A 191 4.86 -10.59 10.31
C THR A 191 5.98 -9.63 9.92
N ALA A 192 5.69 -8.62 9.10
CA ALA A 192 6.66 -7.68 8.58
C ALA A 192 6.25 -6.21 8.75
N GLY A 193 5.30 -5.92 9.64
CA GLY A 193 4.88 -4.56 10.00
C GLY A 193 3.78 -4.00 9.10
N GLU A 194 3.08 -4.85 8.35
CA GLU A 194 1.97 -4.45 7.51
C GLU A 194 0.82 -3.80 8.30
N GLU A 195 0.60 -4.19 9.56
CA GLU A 195 -0.43 -3.60 10.42
C GLU A 195 -0.21 -2.08 10.61
N GLY A 196 1.04 -1.67 10.79
CA GLY A 196 1.41 -0.26 10.91
C GLY A 196 1.44 0.50 9.59
N ARG A 197 1.04 -0.14 8.48
CA ARG A 197 0.74 0.55 7.21
C ARG A 197 -0.75 0.50 6.90
N LEU A 198 -1.46 -0.53 7.35
CA LEU A 198 -2.92 -0.64 7.30
C LEU A 198 -3.61 0.48 8.09
N ASP A 199 -3.08 0.84 9.25
CA ASP A 199 -3.64 1.93 10.07
C ASP A 199 -3.56 3.32 9.41
N ASN A 200 -2.71 3.52 8.39
CA ASN A 200 -2.64 4.77 7.63
C ASN A 200 -3.96 5.07 6.90
N ILE A 201 -4.76 4.05 6.57
CA ILE A 201 -6.09 4.24 6.00
C ILE A 201 -6.96 5.03 6.98
N LEU A 202 -7.01 4.60 8.25
CA LEU A 202 -7.81 5.27 9.27
C LEU A 202 -7.25 6.66 9.60
N ILE A 203 -5.92 6.78 9.73
CA ILE A 203 -5.28 8.08 9.97
C ILE A 203 -5.67 9.09 8.87
N LYS A 204 -5.67 8.64 7.61
CA LYS A 204 -6.02 9.52 6.50
C LYS A 204 -7.51 9.81 6.43
N LEU A 205 -8.38 8.83 6.69
CA LEU A 205 -9.84 9.06 6.78
C LEU A 205 -10.17 10.07 7.88
N MET A 206 -9.55 9.95 9.05
CA MET A 206 -9.75 10.91 10.15
C MET A 206 -9.19 12.29 9.80
N GLY A 207 -7.98 12.36 9.22
CA GLY A 207 -7.34 13.63 8.85
C GLY A 207 -8.05 14.40 7.74
N GLU A 208 -8.91 13.74 6.96
CA GLU A 208 -9.77 14.34 5.93
C GLU A 208 -11.23 14.48 6.39
N ASP A 209 -11.50 14.33 7.70
CA ASP A 209 -12.84 14.40 8.33
C ASP A 209 -13.87 13.39 7.78
N TRP A 210 -13.42 12.32 7.12
CA TRP A 210 -14.28 11.23 6.61
C TRP A 210 -14.69 10.22 7.67
N LEU A 211 -13.94 10.13 8.77
CA LEU A 211 -14.22 9.22 9.86
C LEU A 211 -14.18 10.00 11.18
N LEU A 212 -15.37 10.29 11.70
CA LEU A 212 -15.52 11.02 12.96
C LEU A 212 -15.28 10.10 14.16
N GLU A 213 -15.08 10.71 15.32
CA GLU A 213 -14.77 9.97 16.56
C GLU A 213 -15.84 8.94 16.93
N ASP A 214 -17.13 9.31 16.87
CA ASP A 214 -18.23 8.39 17.21
C ASP A 214 -18.25 7.17 16.28
N GLU A 215 -17.95 7.39 14.99
CA GLU A 215 -17.88 6.33 13.98
C GLU A 215 -16.66 5.43 14.19
N LEU A 216 -15.52 6.02 14.58
CA LEU A 216 -14.31 5.28 14.93
C LEU A 216 -14.53 4.40 16.17
N LEU A 217 -15.18 4.93 17.20
CA LEU A 217 -15.51 4.18 18.42
C LEU A 217 -16.47 3.04 18.11
N GLN A 218 -17.47 3.27 17.26
CA GLN A 218 -18.40 2.22 16.82
C GLN A 218 -17.68 1.14 15.99
N TRP A 219 -16.80 1.54 15.08
CA TRP A 219 -15.97 0.61 14.31
C TRP A 219 -15.07 -0.22 15.23
N LEU A 220 -14.41 0.42 16.21
CA LEU A 220 -13.56 -0.27 17.18
C LEU A 220 -14.36 -1.30 17.98
N ASP A 221 -15.53 -0.95 18.51
CA ASP A 221 -16.37 -1.89 19.27
C ASP A 221 -16.75 -3.11 18.42
N GLY A 222 -17.15 -2.90 17.16
CA GLY A 222 -17.49 -3.97 16.23
C GLY A 222 -16.29 -4.85 15.87
N LEU A 223 -15.10 -4.27 15.73
CA LEU A 223 -13.86 -5.01 15.50
C LEU A 223 -13.51 -5.88 16.71
N LEU A 224 -13.59 -5.33 17.92
CA LEU A 224 -13.27 -6.02 19.17
C LEU A 224 -14.26 -7.17 19.45
N GLU A 225 -15.55 -6.98 19.17
CA GLU A 225 -16.56 -8.04 19.28
C GLU A 225 -16.24 -9.22 18.35
N GLN A 226 -15.82 -8.95 17.11
CA GLN A 226 -15.51 -9.99 16.12
C GLN A 226 -14.28 -10.84 16.46
N VAL A 227 -13.32 -10.29 17.21
CA VAL A 227 -12.10 -11.02 17.61
C VAL A 227 -12.18 -11.65 18.99
N GLN A 228 -13.20 -11.30 19.78
CA GLN A 228 -13.31 -11.74 21.16
C GLN A 228 -13.21 -13.26 21.31
N GLY A 229 -12.21 -13.72 22.07
CA GLY A 229 -12.01 -15.14 22.35
C GLY A 229 -11.26 -15.92 21.25
N ASP A 230 -10.96 -15.30 20.10
CA ASP A 230 -10.04 -15.86 19.11
C ASP A 230 -8.63 -15.32 19.36
N PHE A 231 -7.79 -16.16 19.97
CA PHE A 231 -6.44 -15.77 20.39
C PHE A 231 -5.58 -15.24 19.23
N THR A 232 -5.71 -15.81 18.03
CA THR A 232 -4.91 -15.45 16.87
C THR A 232 -5.36 -14.11 16.30
N LYS A 233 -6.68 -13.90 16.17
CA LYS A 233 -7.22 -12.61 15.71
C LYS A 233 -6.95 -11.51 16.72
N GLU A 234 -7.10 -11.78 18.01
CA GLU A 234 -6.74 -10.82 19.05
C GLU A 234 -5.26 -10.40 18.99
N GLU A 235 -4.33 -11.31 18.62
CA GLU A 235 -2.93 -10.93 18.42
C GLU A 235 -2.75 -9.98 17.24
N ALA A 236 -3.36 -10.31 16.11
CA ALA A 236 -3.32 -9.50 14.89
C ALA A 236 -3.82 -8.07 15.16
N ILE A 237 -5.01 -7.96 15.77
CA ILE A 237 -5.61 -6.68 16.12
C ILE A 237 -4.77 -5.94 17.17
N SER A 238 -4.14 -6.64 18.11
CA SER A 238 -3.30 -5.99 19.11
C SER A 238 -2.08 -5.29 18.48
N ALA A 239 -1.45 -5.89 17.47
CA ALA A 239 -0.33 -5.27 16.74
C ALA A 239 -0.78 -4.00 16.00
N PHE A 240 -1.91 -4.08 15.30
CA PHE A 240 -2.55 -2.96 14.64
C PHE A 240 -2.90 -1.82 15.61
N LEU A 241 -3.64 -2.11 16.68
CA LEU A 241 -4.10 -1.11 17.63
C LEU A 241 -2.96 -0.39 18.36
N ARG A 242 -1.86 -1.09 18.65
CA ARG A 242 -0.65 -0.46 19.24
C ARG A 242 -0.04 0.58 18.29
N SER A 243 0.08 0.25 17.00
CA SER A 243 0.57 1.19 16.00
C SER A 243 -0.41 2.35 15.83
N PHE A 244 -1.70 2.05 15.75
CA PHE A 244 -2.73 3.05 15.50
C PHE A 244 -2.84 4.06 16.65
N VAL A 245 -2.88 3.62 17.91
CA VAL A 245 -2.88 4.52 19.09
C VAL A 245 -1.66 5.44 19.08
N PHE A 246 -0.47 4.89 18.78
CA PHE A 246 0.75 5.72 18.71
C PHE A 246 0.61 6.83 17.67
N LYS A 247 0.07 6.53 16.49
CA LYS A 247 -0.11 7.51 15.42
C LYS A 247 -1.22 8.51 15.73
N THR A 248 -2.37 8.07 16.24
CA THR A 248 -3.46 8.98 16.57
C THR A 248 -3.09 9.93 17.70
N ASP A 249 -2.30 9.48 18.68
CA ASP A 249 -1.74 10.35 19.73
C ASP A 249 -0.76 11.37 19.15
N PHE A 250 0.11 10.93 18.23
CA PHE A 250 1.09 11.80 17.58
C PHE A 250 0.44 12.88 16.72
N GLU A 251 -0.57 12.52 15.93
CA GLU A 251 -1.29 13.43 15.03
C GLU A 251 -2.38 14.25 15.77
N GLY A 252 -2.69 13.93 17.03
CA GLY A 252 -3.75 14.58 17.79
C GLY A 252 -5.16 14.28 17.29
N LEU A 253 -5.36 13.07 16.72
CA LEU A 253 -6.59 12.65 16.06
C LEU A 253 -7.54 11.85 16.97
N ALA A 254 -7.03 11.14 17.97
CA ALA A 254 -7.86 10.32 18.86
C ALA A 254 -8.12 10.98 20.22
N SER A 255 -9.27 10.66 20.79
CA SER A 255 -9.65 11.09 22.12
C SER A 255 -9.09 10.20 23.23
N GLN A 256 -9.21 10.73 24.45
CA GLN A 256 -8.93 9.95 25.65
C GLN A 256 -9.82 8.70 25.74
N GLU A 257 -11.05 8.75 25.23
CA GLU A 257 -11.99 7.62 25.27
C GLU A 257 -11.52 6.48 24.36
N PHE A 258 -11.15 6.80 23.11
CA PHE A 258 -10.61 5.80 22.18
C PHE A 258 -9.40 5.07 22.79
N ASN A 259 -8.45 5.82 23.33
CA ASN A 259 -7.26 5.27 23.97
C ASN A 259 -7.60 4.40 25.19
N GLN A 260 -8.60 4.78 25.98
CA GLN A 260 -9.03 3.97 27.12
C GLN A 260 -9.62 2.63 26.67
N ARG A 261 -10.42 2.60 25.60
CA ARG A 261 -11.01 1.35 25.07
C ARG A 261 -9.93 0.41 24.53
N VAL A 262 -9.00 0.93 23.75
CA VAL A 262 -7.86 0.13 23.23
C VAL A 262 -7.02 -0.42 24.37
N ASN A 263 -6.65 0.42 25.35
CA ASN A 263 -5.84 -0.03 26.49
C ASN A 263 -6.56 -1.08 27.34
N ALA A 264 -7.88 -0.94 27.55
CA ALA A 264 -8.65 -1.94 28.27
C ALA A 264 -8.62 -3.31 27.58
N PHE A 265 -8.76 -3.33 26.25
CA PHE A 265 -8.65 -4.56 25.45
C PHE A 265 -7.25 -5.19 25.56
N LEU A 266 -6.20 -4.38 25.36
CA LEU A 266 -4.82 -4.86 25.43
C LEU A 266 -4.45 -5.37 26.83
N GLU A 267 -4.92 -4.70 27.89
CA GLU A 267 -4.69 -5.10 29.28
C GLU A 267 -5.43 -6.39 29.63
N ASP A 268 -6.70 -6.54 29.21
CA ASP A 268 -7.46 -7.77 29.39
C ASP A 268 -6.78 -8.96 28.71
N ARG A 269 -6.38 -8.78 27.44
CA ARG A 269 -5.62 -9.79 26.71
C ARG A 269 -4.34 -10.16 27.45
N TYR A 270 -3.52 -9.19 27.85
CA TYR A 270 -2.27 -9.44 28.58
C TYR A 270 -2.49 -10.26 29.85
N LYS A 271 -3.55 -9.97 30.61
CA LYS A 271 -3.93 -10.73 31.81
C LYS A 271 -4.33 -12.17 31.47
N ARG A 272 -5.13 -12.38 30.41
CA ARG A 272 -5.57 -13.70 29.97
C ARG A 272 -4.43 -14.58 29.45
N THR A 273 -3.40 -13.98 28.85
CA THR A 273 -2.26 -14.71 28.28
C THR A 273 -1.16 -15.01 29.29
N GLY A 274 -1.41 -14.78 30.58
CA GLY A 274 -0.47 -15.11 31.67
C GLY A 274 0.56 -14.03 31.95
N GLY A 275 0.48 -12.89 31.24
CA GLY A 275 1.20 -11.67 31.56
C GLY A 275 2.68 -11.87 31.83
N LEU A 276 3.40 -12.45 30.85
CA LEU A 276 4.84 -12.40 30.57
C LEU A 276 5.17 -13.46 29.50
#